data_AF-A0A9X7GSW2-F1
#
_entry.id   AF-A0A9X7GSW2-F1
#
_cell.length_a   1.000
_cell.length_b   1.000
_cell.length_c   1.000
_cell.angle_alpha   90.00
_cell.angle_beta   90.00
_cell.angle_gamma   90.00
#
_symmetry.space_group_name_H-M   'P 1'
#
loop_
_entity.id
_entity.type
_entity.pdbx_description
1 polymer ?
#
loop_
_entity_poly.entity_id
_entity_poly.type
_entity_poly.pdbx_seq_one_letter_code
_entity_poly.pdbx_strand_id
1 'polypeptide(L)'
;MSQFICTLQQVIVLYDSSKKPYKIGDVVKLKGESFLVIGIEAFKISGIELTIWYTIQDLEFHDFISISPKPMLSQLEHLSVLYRYNDERFENLQPGRTVPHRGKRYKVIEHIRIAVNNEMITLQFSATQVLPMERGVIRTKYFDEKKKQLEINVF
;
A
#
# COMPACT_ATOMS: atom_id res chain seq x y z
N MET A 1 2.36 -16.97 5.71
CA MET A 1 3.11 -16.21 4.68
C MET A 1 3.00 -14.74 5.03
N SER A 2 4.11 -14.06 5.33
CA SER A 2 4.09 -12.62 5.56
C SER A 2 3.71 -11.91 4.26
N GLN A 3 2.78 -10.96 4.34
CA GLN A 3 2.51 -10.09 3.21
C GLN A 3 3.66 -9.09 3.11
N PHE A 4 4.54 -9.28 2.14
CA PHE A 4 5.67 -8.38 1.89
C PHE A 4 5.24 -7.05 1.23
N ILE A 5 3.95 -6.91 0.91
CA ILE A 5 3.32 -5.63 0.55
C ILE A 5 2.33 -5.27 1.66
N CYS A 6 2.43 -4.06 2.18
CA CYS A 6 1.56 -3.55 3.23
C CYS A 6 1.28 -2.06 3.07
N THR A 7 0.48 -1.52 3.99
CA THR A 7 0.10 -0.10 3.99
C THR A 7 0.88 0.65 5.06
N LEU A 8 1.41 1.82 4.69
CA LEU A 8 2.01 2.79 5.62
C LEU A 8 1.13 4.03 5.68
N GLN A 9 0.88 4.53 6.90
CA GLN A 9 0.23 5.81 7.14
C GLN A 9 1.26 6.85 7.55
N GLN A 10 1.23 8.01 6.91
CA GLN A 10 2.00 9.20 7.28
C GLN A 10 1.01 10.31 7.65
N VAL A 11 1.27 11.00 8.75
CA VAL A 11 0.53 12.21 9.15
C VAL A 11 1.49 13.40 9.12
N ILE A 12 1.10 14.45 8.41
CA ILE A 12 1.86 15.69 8.23
C ILE A 12 0.99 16.86 8.69
N VAL A 13 1.54 17.75 9.50
CA VAL A 13 0.90 19.03 9.83
C VAL A 13 1.23 20.01 8.71
N LEU A 14 0.22 20.59 8.04
CA LEU A 14 0.39 21.33 6.78
C LEU A 14 1.33 22.55 6.86
N TYR A 15 1.47 23.14 8.05
CA TYR A 15 2.35 24.29 8.29
C TYR A 15 3.74 23.91 8.82
N ASP A 16 3.98 22.62 9.04
CA ASP A 16 5.28 22.10 9.45
C ASP A 16 6.11 21.74 8.21
N SER A 17 7.13 22.53 7.92
CA SER A 17 8.02 22.34 6.77
C SER A 17 9.03 21.20 6.96
N SER A 18 9.13 20.61 8.16
CA SER A 18 10.09 19.54 8.47
C SER A 18 9.73 18.21 7.83
N LYS A 19 8.43 17.97 7.56
CA LYS A 19 7.93 16.72 6.99
C LYS A 19 7.40 16.95 5.59
N LYS A 20 7.87 16.12 4.66
CA LYS A 20 7.37 16.09 3.29
C LYS A 20 6.69 14.75 3.02
N PRO A 21 5.66 14.71 2.17
CA PRO A 21 5.10 13.46 1.66
C PRO A 21 6.19 12.61 1.01
N TYR A 22 6.17 11.31 1.29
CA TYR A 22 7.00 10.38 0.52
C TYR A 22 6.56 10.34 -0.94
N LYS A 23 7.52 10.13 -1.83
CA LYS A 23 7.33 9.91 -3.26
C LYS A 23 7.41 8.41 -3.56
N ILE A 24 6.77 7.99 -4.64
CA ILE A 24 6.95 6.64 -5.18
C ILE A 24 8.43 6.46 -5.55
N GLY A 25 9.03 5.36 -5.11
CA GLY A 25 10.45 5.06 -5.28
C GLY A 25 11.33 5.46 -4.10
N ASP A 26 10.78 6.19 -3.10
CA ASP A 26 11.46 6.47 -1.84
C ASP A 26 11.58 5.21 -0.98
N VAL A 27 12.67 5.12 -0.21
CA VAL A 27 12.86 4.07 0.79
C VAL A 27 12.59 4.64 2.18
N VAL A 28 11.74 3.95 2.94
CA VAL A 28 11.39 4.29 4.31
C VAL A 28 11.89 3.21 5.25
N LYS A 29 12.42 3.60 6.41
CA LYS A 29 12.85 2.67 7.46
C LYS A 29 11.78 2.57 8.53
N LEU A 30 11.29 1.37 8.78
CA LEU A 30 10.28 1.09 9.80
C LEU A 30 10.80 -0.06 10.67
N LYS A 31 10.96 0.19 11.98
CA LYS A 31 11.43 -0.82 12.95
C LYS A 31 12.75 -1.53 12.57
N GLY A 32 13.63 -0.85 11.83
CA GLY A 32 14.92 -1.39 11.39
C GLY A 32 14.89 -2.04 10.00
N GLU A 33 13.70 -2.34 9.47
CA GLU A 33 13.50 -2.89 8.12
C GLU A 33 13.33 -1.76 7.10
N SER A 34 13.76 -2.01 5.87
CA SER A 34 13.69 -1.03 4.77
C SER A 34 12.56 -1.39 3.82
N PHE A 35 11.68 -0.43 3.54
CA PHE A 35 10.54 -0.60 2.65
C PHE A 35 10.59 0.40 1.51
N LEU A 36 10.25 -0.04 0.31
CA LEU A 36 10.09 0.80 -0.87
C LEU A 36 8.65 1.30 -0.98
N VAL A 37 8.46 2.60 -1.18
CA VAL A 37 7.15 3.15 -1.53
C VAL A 37 6.86 2.82 -2.98
N ILE A 38 5.86 1.98 -3.23
CA ILE A 38 5.49 1.51 -4.58
C ILE A 38 4.20 2.15 -5.09
N GLY A 39 3.42 2.80 -4.21
CA GLY A 39 2.19 3.49 -4.60
C GLY A 39 1.65 4.40 -3.51
N ILE A 40 0.77 5.32 -3.94
CA ILE A 40 -0.07 6.13 -3.05
C ILE A 40 -1.48 5.55 -3.12
N GLU A 41 -2.04 5.25 -1.95
CA GLU A 41 -3.37 4.65 -1.82
C GLU A 41 -4.45 5.72 -1.79
N ALA A 42 -4.35 6.63 -0.83
CA ALA A 42 -5.31 7.70 -0.60
C ALA A 42 -4.66 8.82 0.24
N PHE A 43 -5.33 9.96 0.32
CA PHE A 43 -5.02 10.99 1.29
C PHE A 43 -6.32 11.58 1.87
N LYS A 44 -6.22 12.13 3.07
CA LYS A 44 -7.32 12.82 3.77
C LYS A 44 -6.76 14.05 4.46
N ILE A 45 -7.47 15.17 4.34
CA ILE A 45 -7.19 16.38 5.09
C ILE A 45 -8.22 16.50 6.20
N SER A 46 -7.77 16.64 7.45
CA SER A 46 -8.62 16.83 8.62
C SER A 46 -8.08 18.01 9.42
N GLY A 47 -8.75 19.16 9.32
CA GLY A 47 -8.23 20.41 9.90
C GLY A 47 -6.88 20.77 9.30
N ILE A 48 -5.83 20.78 10.13
CA ILE A 48 -4.46 21.10 9.74
C ILE A 48 -3.61 19.87 9.41
N GLU A 49 -4.17 18.67 9.52
CA GLU A 49 -3.47 17.41 9.32
C GLU A 49 -3.75 16.82 7.94
N LEU A 50 -2.68 16.49 7.22
CA LEU A 50 -2.68 15.70 6.00
C LEU A 50 -2.28 14.27 6.35
N THR A 51 -3.25 13.35 6.28
CA THR A 51 -3.00 11.91 6.38
C THR A 51 -2.85 11.32 4.99
N ILE A 52 -1.75 10.61 4.74
CA ILE A 52 -1.48 9.95 3.47
C ILE A 52 -1.24 8.47 3.75
N TRP A 53 -1.86 7.63 2.93
CA TRP A 53 -1.63 6.20 2.94
C TRP A 53 -0.86 5.76 1.71
N TYR A 54 0.14 4.92 1.93
CA TYR A 54 1.06 4.43 0.93
C TYR A 54 1.01 2.92 0.86
N THR A 55 1.17 2.38 -0.33
CA THR A 55 1.51 0.97 -0.53
C THR A 55 3.02 0.85 -0.52
N ILE A 56 3.53 0.04 0.40
CA ILE A 56 4.96 -0.20 0.56
C ILE A 56 5.30 -1.68 0.37
N GLN A 57 6.50 -1.94 -0.11
CA GLN A 57 7.04 -3.27 -0.34
C GLN A 57 8.32 -3.46 0.46
N ASP A 58 8.42 -4.57 1.19
CA ASP A 58 9.63 -4.97 1.90
C ASP A 58 10.80 -5.17 0.92
N LEU A 59 11.93 -4.50 1.19
CA LEU A 59 13.15 -4.65 0.39
C LEU A 59 13.95 -5.89 0.76
N GLU A 60 13.82 -6.43 1.97
CA GLU A 60 14.58 -7.60 2.44
C GLU A 60 13.96 -8.91 1.91
N PHE A 61 12.67 -8.89 1.59
CA PHE A 61 11.98 -10.02 1.00
C PHE A 61 12.30 -10.16 -0.50
N HIS A 62 13.13 -11.13 -0.86
CA HIS A 62 13.57 -11.39 -2.24
C HIS A 62 13.03 -12.69 -2.85
N ASP A 63 12.24 -13.45 -2.11
CA ASP A 63 11.71 -14.75 -2.53
C ASP A 63 10.31 -14.60 -3.16
N PHE A 64 10.24 -13.86 -4.26
CA PHE A 64 9.04 -13.71 -5.06
C PHE A 64 9.33 -13.80 -6.56
N ILE A 65 8.36 -14.29 -7.31
CA ILE A 65 8.42 -14.34 -8.76
C ILE A 65 8.08 -12.95 -9.30
N SER A 66 8.99 -12.36 -10.06
CA SER A 66 8.68 -11.13 -10.81
C SER A 66 7.70 -11.46 -11.91
N ILE A 67 6.47 -11.01 -11.73
CA ILE A 67 5.46 -11.03 -12.78
C ILE A 67 5.65 -9.71 -13.50
N SER A 68 6.12 -9.74 -14.76
CA SER A 68 6.15 -8.51 -15.56
C SER A 68 4.72 -7.97 -15.63
N PRO A 69 4.51 -6.65 -15.45
CA PRO A 69 3.21 -6.05 -15.69
C PRO A 69 2.95 -6.12 -17.19
N LYS A 70 2.53 -7.28 -17.68
CA LYS A 70 1.94 -7.34 -19.02
C LYS A 70 0.76 -6.36 -18.98
N PRO A 71 0.60 -5.46 -19.97
CA PRO A 71 -0.57 -4.58 -20.06
C PRO A 71 -1.89 -5.34 -20.28
N MET A 72 -1.91 -6.66 -20.11
CA MET A 72 -3.11 -7.47 -20.20
C MET A 72 -3.86 -7.40 -18.88
N LEU A 73 -4.96 -6.64 -18.89
CA LEU A 73 -6.10 -6.71 -17.98
C LEU A 73 -5.70 -7.09 -16.56
N SER A 74 -5.38 -6.11 -15.72
CA SER A 74 -5.47 -6.34 -14.28
C SER A 74 -6.91 -6.78 -14.02
N GLN A 75 -7.14 -8.09 -13.82
CA GLN A 75 -8.48 -8.62 -13.68
C GLN A 75 -9.12 -7.93 -12.48
N LEU A 76 -10.20 -7.19 -12.74
CA LEU A 76 -11.04 -6.63 -11.70
C LEU A 76 -11.71 -7.81 -11.00
N GLU A 77 -11.28 -8.04 -9.76
CA GLU A 77 -11.93 -9.01 -8.89
C GLU A 77 -13.13 -8.32 -8.22
N HIS A 78 -14.29 -8.97 -8.29
CA HIS A 78 -15.47 -8.55 -7.57
C HIS A 78 -15.46 -9.18 -6.18
N LEU A 79 -15.35 -8.34 -5.16
CA LEU A 79 -15.29 -8.75 -3.76
C LEU A 79 -16.53 -8.25 -3.02
N SER A 80 -16.92 -8.99 -1.98
CA SER A 80 -18.04 -8.65 -1.11
C SER A 80 -17.66 -8.88 0.34
N VAL A 81 -18.04 -7.96 1.21
CA VAL A 81 -17.94 -8.12 2.66
C VAL A 81 -19.30 -7.90 3.32
N LEU A 82 -19.46 -8.46 4.52
CA LEU A 82 -20.62 -8.29 5.37
C LEU A 82 -20.13 -8.02 6.78
N TYR A 83 -20.25 -6.77 7.24
CA TYR A 83 -19.77 -6.33 8.56
C TYR A 83 -20.88 -5.61 9.32
N ARG A 84 -20.67 -5.41 10.62
CA ARG A 84 -21.54 -4.54 11.42
C ARG A 84 -21.29 -3.08 11.08
N TYR A 85 -22.28 -2.21 11.25
CA TYR A 85 -22.20 -0.79 10.85
C TYR A 85 -21.05 -0.01 11.49
N ASN A 86 -20.57 -0.44 12.66
CA ASN A 86 -19.49 0.20 13.41
C ASN A 86 -18.12 -0.47 13.22
N ASP A 87 -17.98 -1.33 12.21
CA ASP A 87 -16.74 -2.05 11.95
C ASP A 87 -15.68 -1.15 11.33
N GLU A 88 -14.56 -0.96 12.04
CA GLU A 88 -13.44 -0.09 11.62
C GLU A 88 -12.83 -0.50 10.27
N ARG A 89 -13.04 -1.74 9.82
CA ARG A 89 -12.53 -2.22 8.53
C ARG A 89 -13.10 -1.45 7.34
N PHE A 90 -14.27 -0.80 7.48
CA PHE A 90 -14.83 0.04 6.42
C PHE A 90 -13.91 1.19 5.99
N GLU A 91 -13.06 1.72 6.88
CA GLU A 91 -12.07 2.74 6.55
C GLU A 91 -11.02 2.22 5.55
N ASN A 92 -10.71 0.92 5.59
CA ASN A 92 -9.78 0.28 4.67
C ASN A 92 -10.44 -0.17 3.36
N LEU A 93 -11.77 -0.09 3.25
CA LEU A 93 -12.52 -0.47 2.06
C LEU A 93 -12.84 0.73 1.15
N GLN A 94 -12.37 1.93 1.47
CA GLN A 94 -12.55 3.10 0.61
C GLN A 94 -11.79 2.94 -0.72
N PRO A 95 -12.29 3.51 -1.84
CA PRO A 95 -11.56 3.51 -3.10
C PRO A 95 -10.14 4.05 -2.93
N GLY A 96 -9.18 3.43 -3.61
CA GLY A 96 -7.76 3.76 -3.50
C GLY A 96 -7.01 3.01 -2.40
N ARG A 97 -7.68 2.62 -1.30
CA ARG A 97 -7.07 1.82 -0.20
C ARG A 97 -6.71 0.41 -0.67
N THR A 98 -5.76 -0.23 0.02
CA THR A 98 -5.46 -1.65 -0.21
C THR A 98 -5.92 -2.57 0.92
N VAL A 99 -6.40 -3.75 0.53
CA VAL A 99 -6.99 -4.74 1.43
C VAL A 99 -6.30 -6.09 1.26
N PRO A 100 -6.10 -6.86 2.35
CA PRO A 100 -5.58 -8.20 2.25
C PRO A 100 -6.69 -9.18 1.81
N HIS A 101 -6.42 -10.00 0.80
CA HIS A 101 -7.31 -11.11 0.41
C HIS A 101 -6.48 -12.30 -0.09
N ARG A 102 -6.73 -13.51 0.43
CA ARG A 102 -6.07 -14.76 0.02
C ARG A 102 -4.53 -14.68 -0.05
N GLY A 103 -3.91 -14.04 0.95
CA GLY A 103 -2.44 -13.88 1.02
C GLY A 103 -1.86 -12.81 0.08
N LYS A 104 -2.70 -12.15 -0.72
CA LYS A 104 -2.31 -11.06 -1.63
C LYS A 104 -2.86 -9.72 -1.15
N ARG A 105 -2.42 -8.64 -1.77
CA ARG A 105 -2.95 -7.28 -1.59
C ARG A 105 -3.73 -6.85 -2.82
N TYR A 106 -4.86 -6.22 -2.58
CA TYR A 106 -5.76 -5.72 -3.62
C TYR A 106 -6.05 -4.24 -3.38
N LYS A 107 -5.98 -3.43 -4.43
CA LYS A 107 -6.39 -2.02 -4.40
C LYS A 107 -7.87 -1.94 -4.75
N VAL A 108 -8.67 -1.33 -3.88
CA VAL A 108 -10.09 -1.06 -4.15
C VAL A 108 -10.16 -0.01 -5.26
N ILE A 109 -10.92 -0.31 -6.32
CA ILE A 109 -11.09 0.57 -7.47
C ILE A 109 -12.36 1.39 -7.31
N GLU A 110 -13.49 0.73 -7.11
CA GLU A 110 -14.79 1.38 -6.93
C GLU A 110 -15.72 0.52 -6.08
N HIS A 111 -16.67 1.19 -5.41
CA HIS A 111 -17.80 0.52 -4.78
C HIS A 111 -18.88 0.24 -5.82
N ILE A 112 -19.42 -0.97 -5.80
CA ILE A 112 -20.44 -1.43 -6.74
C ILE A 112 -21.82 -1.33 -6.10
N ARG A 113 -21.94 -1.78 -4.85
CA ARG A 113 -23.23 -1.82 -4.14
C ARG A 113 -23.03 -1.74 -2.64
N ILE A 114 -23.92 -0.98 -1.99
CA ILE A 114 -24.05 -0.92 -0.54
C ILE A 114 -25.48 -1.32 -0.19
N ALA A 115 -25.66 -2.22 0.76
CA ALA A 115 -26.96 -2.58 1.32
C ALA A 115 -26.89 -2.63 2.84
N VAL A 116 -27.92 -2.11 3.50
CA VAL A 116 -28.03 -2.08 4.96
C VAL A 116 -29.19 -3.00 5.38
N ASN A 117 -28.93 -3.87 6.35
CA ASN A 117 -29.94 -4.73 6.95
C ASN A 117 -29.74 -4.76 8.48
N ASN A 118 -30.62 -4.08 9.20
CA ASN A 118 -30.48 -3.83 10.63
C ASN A 118 -29.10 -3.25 10.96
N GLU A 119 -28.30 -3.96 11.76
CA GLU A 119 -26.96 -3.55 12.17
C GLU A 119 -25.87 -3.98 11.18
N MET A 120 -26.23 -4.63 10.08
CA MET A 120 -25.29 -5.20 9.11
C MET A 120 -25.23 -4.37 7.83
N ILE A 121 -24.03 -4.20 7.28
CA ILE A 121 -23.78 -3.55 6.01
C ILE A 121 -23.07 -4.55 5.09
N THR A 122 -23.66 -4.79 3.92
CA THR A 122 -23.04 -5.50 2.81
C THR A 122 -22.42 -4.47 1.87
N LEU A 123 -21.12 -4.59 1.62
CA LEU A 123 -20.41 -3.78 0.63
C LEU A 123 -19.83 -4.69 -0.45
N GLN A 124 -20.18 -4.41 -1.70
CA GLN A 124 -19.60 -5.01 -2.90
C GLN A 124 -18.71 -3.98 -3.59
N PHE A 125 -17.54 -4.40 -4.04
CA PHE A 125 -16.56 -3.51 -4.66
C PHE A 125 -15.70 -4.27 -5.67
N SER A 126 -15.16 -3.54 -6.65
CA SER A 126 -14.14 -4.07 -7.55
C SER A 126 -12.76 -3.74 -7.01
N ALA A 127 -11.83 -4.67 -7.19
CA ALA A 127 -10.45 -4.49 -6.75
C ALA A 127 -9.47 -5.12 -7.74
N THR A 128 -8.26 -4.58 -7.79
CA THR A 128 -7.17 -5.10 -8.62
C THR A 128 -6.02 -5.56 -7.75
N GLN A 129 -5.36 -6.66 -8.12
CA GLN A 129 -4.21 -7.14 -7.36
C GLN A 129 -3.07 -6.11 -7.45
N VAL A 130 -2.52 -5.73 -6.30
CA VAL A 130 -1.27 -4.98 -6.24
C VAL A 130 -0.13 -5.92 -6.55
N LEU A 131 0.59 -5.65 -7.63
CA LEU A 131 1.77 -6.40 -8.02
C LEU A 131 3.02 -5.81 -7.38
N PRO A 132 3.98 -6.66 -6.97
CA PRO A 132 5.26 -6.19 -6.49
C PRO A 132 6.06 -5.53 -7.62
N MET A 133 6.95 -4.60 -7.26
CA MET A 133 7.98 -4.15 -8.19
C MET A 133 8.91 -5.31 -8.57
N GLU A 134 9.45 -5.22 -9.78
CA GLU A 134 10.36 -6.23 -10.31
C GLU A 134 11.56 -6.47 -9.38
N ARG A 135 11.93 -7.74 -9.23
CA ARG A 135 12.99 -8.18 -8.30
C ARG A 135 14.34 -7.52 -8.60
N GLY A 136 14.63 -7.23 -9.88
CA GLY A 136 15.83 -6.49 -10.27
C GLY A 136 15.87 -5.10 -9.65
N VAL A 137 14.76 -4.37 -9.71
CA VAL A 137 14.62 -3.02 -9.12
C VAL A 137 14.74 -3.09 -7.60
N ILE A 138 14.07 -4.04 -6.96
CA ILE A 138 14.12 -4.25 -5.50
C ILE A 138 15.54 -4.55 -5.04
N ARG A 139 16.25 -5.46 -5.73
CA ARG A 139 17.64 -5.80 -5.40
C ARG A 139 18.58 -4.61 -5.52
N THR A 140 18.50 -3.85 -6.62
CA THR A 140 19.32 -2.65 -6.80
C THR A 140 19.07 -1.65 -5.68
N LYS A 141 17.80 -1.34 -5.39
CA LYS A 141 17.42 -0.44 -4.28
C LYS A 141 17.94 -0.93 -2.93
N TYR A 142 17.80 -2.23 -2.64
CA TYR A 142 18.32 -2.83 -1.41
C TYR A 142 19.84 -2.65 -1.28
N PHE A 143 20.61 -2.94 -2.34
CA PHE A 143 22.06 -2.77 -2.31
C PHE A 143 22.48 -1.31 -2.20
N ASP A 144 21.80 -0.38 -2.88
CA ASP A 144 22.08 1.05 -2.75
C ASP A 144 21.86 1.53 -1.32
N GLU A 145 20.80 1.07 -0.65
CA GLU A 145 20.53 1.41 0.75
C GLU A 145 21.53 0.77 1.72
N LYS A 146 22.00 -0.46 1.46
CA LYS A 146 23.06 -1.07 2.26
C LYS A 146 24.41 -0.36 2.07
N LYS A 147 24.76 0.06 0.86
CA LYS A 147 25.97 0.86 0.60
C LYS A 147 25.94 2.19 1.35
N LYS A 148 24.81 2.91 1.31
CA LYS A 148 24.61 4.15 2.07
C LYS A 148 24.80 3.94 3.57
N GLN A 149 24.28 2.84 4.12
CA GLN A 149 24.42 2.50 5.54
C GLN A 149 25.86 2.20 5.94
N LEU A 150 26.66 1.67 5.02
CA LEU A 150 28.05 1.28 5.25
C LEU A 150 29.04 2.41 4.87
N GLU A 151 28.56 3.59 4.45
CA GLU A 151 29.37 4.71 3.93
C GLU A 151 30.33 4.30 2.79
N ILE A 152 30.01 3.22 2.08
CA ILE A 152 30.83 2.74 0.95
C ILE A 152 30.52 3.62 -0.26
N ASN A 153 31.25 4.74 -0.38
CA ASN A 153 31.35 5.50 -1.62
C ASN A 153 32.28 4.75 -2.57
N VAL A 154 31.71 4.06 -3.55
CA VAL A 154 32.49 3.55 -4.68
C VAL A 154 32.64 4.73 -5.66
N PHE A 155 33.82 5.35 -5.63
CA PHE A 155 34.25 6.33 -6.64
C PHE A 155 34.52 5.64 -7.97
#